data_AF-A0A927HPC1-F1
#
_entry.id   AF-A0A927HPC1-F1
#
_cell.length_a   1.000
_cell.length_b   1.000
_cell.length_c   1.000
_cell.angle_alpha   90.00
_cell.angle_beta   90.00
_cell.angle_gamma   90.00
#
_symmetry.space_group_name_H-M   'P 1'
#
loop_
_entity.id
_entity.type
_entity.pdbx_description
1 polymer ?
#
loop_
_entity_poly.entity_id
_entity_poly.type
_entity_poly.pdbx_seq_one_letter_code
_entity_poly.pdbx_strand_id
1 'polypeptide(L)'
;MSTWKFSMRAEPFNDEDEVKNINSLSEYLEDIVGGSEFISKTIDPKSVDESTVTDEMKGLRTLSFEKRRDFYVDGRINDQRDWYVSKAQANKDAGKNGTFVCSLSMY
;
A
#
# COMPACT_ATOMS: atom_id res chain seq x y z
N MET A 1 -1.49 1.29 2.95
CA MET A 1 -2.14 2.56 2.52
C MET A 1 -1.55 3.76 3.26
N SER A 2 -1.23 3.61 4.55
CA SER A 2 -0.51 4.58 5.39
C SER A 2 0.82 5.05 4.82
N THR A 3 1.68 4.14 4.33
CA THR A 3 3.00 4.50 3.78
C THR A 3 2.91 5.53 2.66
N TRP A 4 2.01 5.31 1.68
CA TRP A 4 1.78 6.26 0.60
C TRP A 4 1.22 7.59 1.10
N LYS A 5 0.25 7.58 2.01
CA LYS A 5 -0.29 8.81 2.59
C LYS A 5 0.80 9.62 3.31
N PHE A 6 1.63 8.93 4.10
CA PHE A 6 2.76 9.54 4.78
C PHE A 6 3.75 10.12 3.77
N SER A 7 4.25 9.35 2.80
CA SER A 7 5.20 9.85 1.80
C SER A 7 4.67 11.05 1.01
N MET A 8 3.34 11.11 0.79
CA MET A 8 2.70 12.17 0.03
C MET A 8 2.31 13.40 0.86
N ARG A 9 2.68 13.49 2.15
CA ARG A 9 2.21 14.55 3.07
C ARG A 9 0.68 14.73 3.03
N ALA A 10 -0.06 13.63 2.96
CA ALA A 10 -1.52 13.65 3.02
C ALA A 10 -1.98 13.59 4.48
N GLU A 11 -3.13 14.18 4.81
CA GLU A 11 -3.68 14.14 6.18
C GLU A 11 -3.79 12.69 6.71
N PRO A 12 -3.40 12.46 7.98
CA PRO A 12 -2.95 13.43 9.01
C PRO A 12 -1.44 13.77 9.00
N PHE A 13 -0.68 13.35 7.99
CA PHE A 13 0.79 13.43 7.94
C PHE A 13 1.35 14.65 7.20
N ASN A 14 0.60 15.76 7.22
CA ASN A 14 0.88 16.99 6.50
C ASN A 14 1.43 18.12 7.39
N ASP A 15 1.71 17.85 8.67
CA ASP A 15 2.27 18.83 9.60
C ASP A 15 3.68 19.27 9.15
N GLU A 16 4.11 20.47 9.56
CA GLU A 16 5.49 20.92 9.34
C GLU A 16 6.48 20.16 10.25
N ASP A 17 6.01 19.72 11.41
CA ASP A 17 6.79 18.89 12.33
C ASP A 17 6.81 17.42 11.88
N GLU A 18 7.96 16.98 11.37
CA GLU A 18 8.18 15.60 10.96
C GLU A 18 8.08 14.61 12.12
N VAL A 19 8.47 14.99 13.34
CA VAL A 19 8.36 14.13 14.52
C VAL A 19 6.89 13.84 14.82
N LYS A 20 6.03 14.86 14.73
CA LYS A 20 4.59 14.69 14.89
C LYS A 20 4.00 13.80 13.80
N ASN A 21 4.41 13.96 12.55
CA ASN A 21 3.96 13.11 11.45
C ASN A 21 4.35 11.64 11.65
N ILE A 22 5.56 11.39 12.15
CA ILE A 22 6.06 10.03 12.45
C ILE A 22 5.29 9.43 13.62
N ASN A 23 5.05 10.19 14.69
CA ASN A 23 4.23 9.73 15.81
C ASN A 23 2.80 9.37 15.36
N SER A 24 2.17 10.20 14.54
CA SER A 24 0.86 9.88 13.96
C SER A 24 0.89 8.63 13.08
N LEU A 25 2.01 8.35 12.39
CA LEU A 25 2.17 7.11 11.63
C LEU A 25 2.25 5.90 12.56
N SER A 26 3.00 6.01 13.66
CA SER A 26 3.11 4.97 14.69
C SER A 26 1.75 4.66 15.31
N GLU A 27 1.00 5.68 15.73
CA GLU A 27 -0.37 5.53 16.27
C GLU A 27 -1.32 4.90 15.25
N TYR A 28 -1.24 5.29 13.98
CA TYR A 28 -2.08 4.72 12.93
C TYR A 28 -1.76 3.24 12.68
N LEU A 29 -0.49 2.85 12.76
CA LEU A 29 -0.07 1.45 12.64
C LEU A 29 -0.45 0.65 13.89
N GLU A 30 -0.33 1.24 15.07
CA GLU A 30 -0.82 0.68 16.34
C GLU A 30 -2.30 0.33 16.29
N ASP A 31 -3.15 1.23 15.79
CA ASP A 31 -4.60 1.00 15.68
C ASP A 31 -4.92 -0.17 14.73
N ILE A 32 -4.26 -0.22 13.56
CA ILE A 32 -4.42 -1.31 12.60
C ILE A 32 -3.99 -2.65 13.19
N VAL A 33 -2.86 -2.68 13.88
CA VAL A 33 -2.31 -3.92 14.46
C VAL A 33 -3.14 -4.35 15.67
N GLY A 34 -3.53 -3.41 16.54
CA GLY A 34 -4.34 -3.67 17.73
C GLY A 34 -5.75 -4.18 17.39
N GLY A 35 -6.31 -3.76 16.24
CA GLY A 35 -7.60 -4.24 15.75
C GLY A 35 -7.61 -5.66 15.18
N SER A 36 -6.46 -6.35 15.09
CA SER A 36 -6.41 -7.70 14.52
C SER A 36 -5.52 -8.65 15.33
N GLU A 37 -6.16 -9.67 15.90
CA GLU A 37 -5.52 -10.71 16.73
C GLU A 37 -4.41 -11.49 15.98
N PHE A 38 -4.45 -11.47 14.65
CA PHE A 38 -3.49 -12.16 13.78
C PHE A 38 -2.26 -11.31 13.43
N ILE A 39 -2.39 -9.98 13.29
CA ILE A 39 -1.29 -9.10 12.86
C ILE A 39 -0.40 -8.71 14.05
N SER A 40 -0.98 -8.63 15.25
CA SER A 40 -0.28 -8.31 16.51
C SER A 40 0.88 -9.25 16.86
N LYS A 41 0.94 -10.45 16.26
CA LYS A 41 2.03 -11.41 16.48
C LYS A 41 3.24 -11.19 15.56
N THR A 42 3.13 -10.36 14.53
CA THR A 42 4.16 -10.21 13.48
C THR A 42 4.71 -8.80 13.39
N ILE A 43 3.96 -7.79 13.85
CA ILE A 43 4.35 -6.39 13.82
C ILE A 43 4.38 -5.88 15.26
N ASP A 44 5.54 -5.45 15.75
CA ASP A 44 5.63 -4.68 17.00
C ASP A 44 5.39 -3.20 16.68
N PRO A 45 4.22 -2.63 17.03
CA PRO A 45 3.91 -1.26 16.69
C PRO A 45 4.81 -0.24 17.40
N LYS A 46 5.36 -0.61 18.57
CA LYS A 46 6.27 0.24 19.35
C LYS A 46 7.63 0.43 18.68
N SER A 47 7.90 -0.29 17.59
CA SER A 47 9.15 -0.18 16.82
C SER A 47 9.13 0.92 15.75
N VAL A 48 7.99 1.59 15.53
CA VAL A 48 7.88 2.63 14.51
C VAL A 48 8.44 3.95 15.04
N ASP A 49 9.66 4.25 14.63
CA ASP A 49 10.37 5.51 14.88
C ASP A 49 10.99 6.08 13.59
N GLU A 50 11.84 7.11 13.69
CA GLU A 50 12.52 7.70 12.53
C GLU A 50 13.33 6.69 11.69
N SER A 51 13.80 5.59 12.28
CA SER A 51 14.56 4.54 11.59
C SER A 51 13.66 3.63 10.76
N THR A 52 12.35 3.59 11.06
CA THR A 52 11.35 2.85 10.28
C THR A 52 10.96 3.58 8.99
N VAL A 53 11.13 4.91 8.96
CA VAL A 53 10.92 5.71 7.76
C VAL A 53 12.15 5.62 6.85
N THR A 54 11.98 5.02 5.69
CA THR A 54 13.08 4.84 4.73
C THR A 54 13.54 6.17 4.13
N ASP A 55 14.79 6.22 3.65
CA ASP A 55 15.34 7.40 2.99
C ASP A 55 14.55 7.79 1.74
N GLU A 56 13.97 6.82 1.04
CA GLU A 56 13.09 7.08 -0.10
C GLU A 56 11.80 7.78 0.33
N MET A 57 11.19 7.35 1.45
CA MET A 57 10.02 8.03 2.01
C MET A 57 10.35 9.48 2.40
N LYS A 58 11.52 9.70 3.05
CA LYS A 58 12.01 11.03 3.42
C LYS A 58 12.27 11.87 2.17
N GLY A 59 12.93 11.30 1.16
CA GLY A 59 13.22 11.94 -0.11
C GLY A 59 11.97 12.41 -0.83
N LEU A 60 10.95 11.56 -0.94
CA LEU A 60 9.66 11.92 -1.55
C LEU A 60 9.00 13.11 -0.84
N ARG A 61 9.10 13.18 0.50
CA ARG A 61 8.50 14.27 1.29
C ARG A 61 9.15 15.63 1.04
N THR A 62 10.40 15.68 0.55
CA THR A 62 11.09 16.93 0.17
C THR A 62 10.68 17.47 -1.21
N LEU A 63 9.98 16.66 -2.01
CA LEU A 63 9.57 17.06 -3.35
C LEU A 63 8.38 18.03 -3.32
N SER A 64 8.27 18.83 -4.39
CA SER A 64 7.08 19.66 -4.61
C SER A 64 5.82 18.80 -4.69
N PHE A 65 4.67 19.42 -4.45
CA PHE A 65 3.39 18.73 -4.51
C PHE A 65 3.17 18.05 -5.86
N GLU A 66 3.51 18.72 -6.96
CA GLU A 66 3.33 18.20 -8.32
C GLU A 66 4.17 16.94 -8.53
N LYS A 67 5.44 16.96 -8.11
CA LYS A 67 6.33 15.80 -8.22
C LYS A 67 5.86 14.63 -7.38
N ARG A 68 5.38 14.89 -6.16
CA ARG A 68 4.76 13.86 -5.30
C ARG A 68 3.53 13.25 -5.96
N ARG A 69 2.64 14.09 -6.50
CA ARG A 69 1.43 13.65 -7.22
C ARG A 69 1.79 12.76 -8.40
N ASP A 70 2.73 13.19 -9.24
CA ASP A 70 3.10 12.44 -10.45
C ASP A 70 3.71 11.08 -10.07
N PHE A 71 4.59 11.06 -9.06
CA PHE A 71 5.14 9.82 -8.50
C PHE A 71 4.05 8.87 -7.98
N TYR A 72 3.02 9.40 -7.31
CA TYR A 72 1.89 8.58 -6.85
C TYR A 72 1.06 8.03 -8.02
N VAL A 73 0.77 8.84 -9.04
CA VAL A 73 0.01 8.38 -10.20
C VAL A 73 0.76 7.25 -10.90
N ASP A 74 2.05 7.44 -11.13
CA ASP A 74 2.87 6.48 -11.85
C ASP A 74 3.11 5.21 -11.03
N GLY A 75 3.67 5.34 -9.83
CA GLY A 75 4.08 4.19 -9.01
C GLY A 75 2.94 3.50 -8.26
N ARG A 76 1.74 4.09 -8.17
CA ARG A 76 0.61 3.47 -7.47
C ARG A 76 -0.58 3.19 -8.37
N ILE A 77 -1.07 4.20 -9.09
CA ILE A 77 -2.32 4.08 -9.84
C ILE A 77 -2.12 3.26 -11.10
N ASN A 78 -1.08 3.57 -11.89
CA ASN A 78 -0.79 2.84 -13.12
C ASN A 78 -0.42 1.38 -12.82
N ASP A 79 0.47 1.15 -11.84
CA ASP A 79 0.84 -0.20 -11.42
C ASP A 79 -0.36 -1.03 -10.95
N GLN A 80 -1.26 -0.43 -10.15
CA GLN A 80 -2.46 -1.12 -9.68
C GLN A 80 -3.40 -1.45 -10.85
N ARG A 81 -3.60 -0.52 -11.78
CA ARG A 81 -4.39 -0.76 -13.00
C ARG A 81 -3.81 -1.93 -13.79
N ASP A 82 -2.51 -1.91 -14.04
CA ASP A 82 -1.84 -2.93 -14.86
C ASP A 82 -1.91 -4.31 -14.20
N TRP A 83 -1.79 -4.37 -12.87
CA TRP A 83 -2.01 -5.60 -12.12
C TRP A 83 -3.43 -6.15 -12.27
N TYR A 84 -4.46 -5.29 -12.14
CA TYR A 84 -5.85 -5.72 -12.31
C TYR A 84 -6.16 -6.17 -13.73
N VAL A 85 -5.64 -5.48 -14.73
CA VAL A 85 -5.78 -5.87 -16.15
C VAL A 85 -5.14 -7.24 -16.39
N SER A 86 -3.91 -7.44 -15.92
CA SER A 86 -3.19 -8.71 -16.03
C SER A 86 -3.96 -9.84 -15.34
N LYS A 87 -4.45 -9.60 -14.11
CA LYS A 87 -5.21 -10.59 -13.34
C LYS A 87 -6.55 -10.93 -14.00
N ALA A 88 -7.26 -9.95 -14.54
CA ALA A 88 -8.51 -10.18 -15.27
C ALA A 88 -8.28 -11.02 -16.53
N GLN A 89 -7.20 -10.76 -17.27
CA GLN A 89 -6.82 -11.53 -18.44
C GLN A 89 -6.47 -12.98 -18.06
N ALA A 90 -5.65 -13.18 -17.03
CA ALA A 90 -5.32 -14.51 -16.52
C ALA A 90 -6.57 -15.30 -16.09
N ASN A 91 -7.51 -14.65 -15.39
CA ASN A 91 -8.78 -15.27 -15.00
C ASN A 91 -9.64 -15.65 -16.22
N LYS A 92 -9.70 -14.79 -17.24
CA LYS A 92 -10.43 -15.07 -18.48
C LYS A 92 -9.86 -16.29 -19.20
N ASP A 93 -8.54 -16.40 -19.27
CA ASP A 93 -7.88 -17.52 -19.95
C ASP A 93 -7.97 -18.82 -19.14
N ALA A 94 -7.88 -18.75 -17.80
CA ALA A 94 -8.15 -19.88 -16.93
C ALA A 94 -9.62 -20.36 -17.02
N GLY A 95 -10.57 -19.43 -17.12
CA GLY A 95 -12.00 -19.76 -17.28
C GLY A 95 -12.31 -20.48 -18.59
N LYS A 96 -11.63 -20.11 -19.69
CA LYS A 96 -11.71 -20.83 -20.98
C LYS A 96 -11.14 -22.25 -20.88
N ASN A 97 -10.08 -22.45 -20.08
CA ASN A 97 -9.50 -23.78 -19.86
C ASN A 97 -10.34 -24.63 -18.90
N GLY A 98 -11.02 -24.02 -17.92
CA GLY A 98 -11.93 -24.71 -16.99
C GLY A 98 -13.26 -25.15 -17.61
N THR A 99 -13.71 -24.50 -18.69
CA THR A 99 -14.94 -24.92 -19.38
C THR A 99 -14.77 -26.26 -20.10
N PHE A 100 -13.55 -26.59 -20.56
CA PHE A 100 -13.26 -27.87 -21.21
C PHE A 100 -13.26 -29.06 -20.23
N VAL A 101 -12.85 -28.84 -18.97
CA VAL A 101 -12.80 -29.89 -17.95
C VAL A 101 -14.21 -30.23 -17.43
N CYS A 102 -15.11 -29.25 -17.31
CA CYS A 102 -16.50 -29.53 -16.92
C CYS A 102 -17.36 -30.17 -18.03
N SER A 103 -17.01 -30.02 -19.32
CA SER A 103 -17.74 -30.66 -20.42
C SER A 103 -17.35 -32.12 -20.69
N LEU A 104 -16.20 -32.59 -20.19
CA LEU A 104 -15.72 -33.97 -20.38
C LEU A 104 -15.99 -34.92 -19.19
N SER A 105 -16.61 -34.43 -18.11
CA SER A 105 -17.08 -35.26 -16.99
C SER A 105 -18.59 -35.50 -16.97
N MET A 106 -19.28 -35.21 -18.07
CA MET A 106 -20.73 -35.42 -18.24
C MET A 106 -21.09 -36.24 -19.49
N TYR A 107 -20.25 -37.23 -19.85
CA TYR A 107 -20.61 -38.32 -20.77
C TYR A 107 -19.95 -39.63 -20.36
#